data_AF-A0A7K0EIW9-F1
#
_entry.id   AF-A0A7K0EIW9-F1
#
_cell.length_a   1.000
_cell.length_b   1.000
_cell.length_c   1.000
_cell.angle_alpha   90.00
_cell.angle_beta   90.00
_cell.angle_gamma   90.00
#
_symmetry.space_group_name_H-M   'P 1'
#
loop_
_entity.id
_entity.type
_entity.pdbx_description
1 polymer ?
#
loop_
_entity_poly.entity_id
_entity_poly.type
_entity_poly.pdbx_seq_one_letter_code
_entity_poly.pdbx_strand_id
1 'polypeptide(L)'
;MELSEKDLEDSIYNAAIDSYGRLFLEERGLTLNGKIFRQVNLGDYGIADLITIHYIGKKKNIHNPDGKPIKTILITVYELKKGLVGLATYGQLHRYMRGVQELAKTTRANKSGGVDIQVWINGTLIGDGIESIDAWDLITSSPGMSAYIYKFGFDGLSFIQIERDHMPTRAINEDIIKSVDFKAREFISTRSIGEYIDFLKKK
;
A
#
# COMPACT_ATOMS: atom_id res chain seq x y z
N MET A 1 -0.58 -24.71 -9.16
CA MET A 1 -1.08 -24.36 -7.81
C MET A 1 -1.75 -23.02 -7.93
N GLU A 2 -3.01 -22.90 -7.52
CA GLU A 2 -3.71 -21.61 -7.52
C GLU A 2 -3.47 -20.90 -6.19
N LEU A 3 -3.03 -19.64 -6.24
CA LEU A 3 -2.92 -18.79 -5.06
C LEU A 3 -4.33 -18.42 -4.56
N SER A 4 -4.63 -18.66 -3.28
CA SER A 4 -5.87 -18.15 -2.67
C SER A 4 -5.70 -16.71 -2.16
N GLU A 5 -6.81 -16.01 -1.90
CA GLU A 5 -6.78 -14.66 -1.30
C GLU A 5 -6.09 -14.68 0.08
N LYS A 6 -6.32 -15.75 0.86
CA LYS A 6 -5.64 -15.98 2.13
C LYS A 6 -4.14 -16.18 1.95
N ASP A 7 -3.71 -16.93 0.94
CA ASP A 7 -2.27 -17.13 0.68
C ASP A 7 -1.60 -15.82 0.26
N LEU A 8 -2.29 -14.97 -0.49
CA LEU A 8 -1.81 -13.63 -0.85
C LEU A 8 -1.66 -12.77 0.42
N GLU A 9 -2.68 -12.71 1.27
CA GLU A 9 -2.64 -11.97 2.53
C GLU A 9 -1.52 -12.49 3.45
N ASP A 10 -1.44 -13.81 3.66
CA ASP A 10 -0.41 -14.44 4.50
C ASP A 10 0.99 -14.15 3.97
N SER A 11 1.19 -14.19 2.64
CA SER A 11 2.49 -13.90 2.02
C SER A 11 2.93 -12.46 2.27
N ILE A 12 2.02 -11.49 2.07
CA ILE A 12 2.31 -10.08 2.29
C ILE A 12 2.53 -9.81 3.79
N TYR A 13 1.64 -10.29 4.65
CA TYR A 13 1.71 -10.06 6.09
C TYR A 13 2.99 -10.63 6.69
N ASN A 14 3.29 -11.90 6.41
CA ASN A 14 4.45 -12.57 7.00
C ASN A 14 5.77 -11.92 6.56
N ALA A 15 5.90 -11.56 5.30
CA ALA A 15 7.07 -10.82 4.82
C ALA A 15 7.16 -9.42 5.45
N ALA A 16 6.02 -8.76 5.71
CA ALA A 16 5.99 -7.43 6.31
C ALA A 16 6.28 -7.39 7.82
N ILE A 17 6.45 -8.53 8.51
CA ILE A 17 6.70 -8.56 9.95
C ILE A 17 8.09 -8.00 10.28
N ASP A 18 9.11 -8.33 9.47
CA ASP A 18 10.50 -7.94 9.69
C ASP A 18 11.06 -7.05 8.57
N SER A 19 12.22 -6.46 8.82
CA SER A 19 12.86 -5.51 7.90
C SER A 19 13.35 -6.16 6.60
N TYR A 20 13.78 -7.43 6.65
CA TYR A 20 14.30 -8.12 5.46
C TYR A 20 13.16 -8.48 4.51
N GLY A 21 12.06 -9.04 5.02
CA GLY A 21 10.88 -9.33 4.21
C GLY A 21 10.22 -8.06 3.66
N ARG A 22 10.28 -6.93 4.36
CA ARG A 22 9.84 -5.63 3.82
C ARG A 22 10.67 -5.17 2.64
N LEU A 23 12.00 -5.25 2.75
CA LEU A 23 12.89 -4.93 1.63
C LEU A 23 12.60 -5.84 0.44
N PHE A 24 12.38 -7.13 0.70
CA PHE A 24 12.00 -8.09 -0.34
C PHE A 24 10.67 -7.71 -1.01
N LEU A 25 9.63 -7.33 -0.27
CA LEU A 25 8.37 -6.85 -0.85
C LEU A 25 8.57 -5.59 -1.69
N GLU A 26 9.40 -4.65 -1.23
CA GLU A 26 9.72 -3.42 -1.95
C GLU A 26 10.45 -3.70 -3.27
N GLU A 27 11.44 -4.61 -3.27
CA GLU A 27 12.10 -5.09 -4.48
C GLU A 27 11.13 -5.79 -5.45
N ARG A 28 10.07 -6.40 -4.90
CA ARG A 28 8.97 -6.99 -5.66
C ARG A 28 7.88 -5.99 -6.05
N GLY A 29 8.07 -4.70 -5.76
CA GLY A 29 7.18 -3.61 -6.20
C GLY A 29 6.07 -3.24 -5.21
N LEU A 30 6.09 -3.72 -3.96
CA LEU A 30 5.14 -3.36 -2.92
C LEU A 30 5.83 -2.73 -1.70
N THR A 31 5.77 -1.41 -1.58
CA THR A 31 6.31 -0.70 -0.42
C THR A 31 5.29 -0.64 0.72
N LEU A 32 5.66 -1.18 1.88
CA LEU A 32 4.86 -1.13 3.11
C LEU A 32 5.59 -0.37 4.21
N ASN A 33 5.00 0.74 4.66
CA ASN A 33 5.59 1.60 5.68
C ASN A 33 4.87 1.45 7.03
N GLY A 34 5.63 1.50 8.12
CA GLY A 34 5.08 1.46 9.47
C GLY A 34 4.59 0.07 9.91
N LYS A 35 3.95 0.01 11.07
CA LYS A 35 3.51 -1.26 11.67
C LYS A 35 2.29 -1.80 10.93
N ILE A 36 2.33 -3.07 10.55
CA ILE A 36 1.24 -3.77 9.87
C ILE A 36 0.34 -4.51 10.87
N PHE A 37 -0.95 -4.55 10.57
CA PHE A 37 -2.00 -5.28 11.26
C PHE A 37 -2.82 -6.03 10.23
N ARG A 38 -3.37 -7.20 10.59
CA ARG A 38 -4.19 -8.03 9.71
C ARG A 38 -5.59 -8.23 10.27
N GLN A 39 -6.57 -8.44 9.39
CA GLN A 39 -7.96 -8.77 9.70
C GLN A 39 -8.52 -7.85 10.80
N VAL A 40 -8.36 -6.54 10.60
CA VAL A 40 -8.70 -5.53 11.60
C VAL A 40 -10.21 -5.31 11.58
N ASN A 41 -10.87 -5.63 12.69
CA ASN A 41 -12.30 -5.38 12.88
C ASN A 41 -12.57 -3.89 13.10
N LEU A 42 -13.35 -3.28 12.21
CA LEU A 42 -13.75 -1.87 12.22
C LEU A 42 -15.21 -1.68 12.65
N GLY A 43 -15.81 -2.68 13.30
CA GLY A 43 -17.22 -2.68 13.70
C GLY A 43 -18.16 -2.78 12.49
N ASP A 44 -19.16 -1.91 12.44
CA ASP A 44 -20.17 -1.89 11.38
C ASP A 44 -19.59 -1.60 9.98
N TYR A 45 -18.35 -1.13 9.90
CA TYR A 45 -17.66 -0.89 8.64
C TYR A 45 -17.10 -2.17 8.02
N GLY A 46 -16.93 -3.25 8.80
CA GLY A 46 -16.44 -4.56 8.35
C GLY A 46 -15.05 -4.91 8.90
N ILE A 47 -14.38 -5.86 8.25
CA ILE A 47 -13.03 -6.33 8.61
C ILE A 47 -12.10 -6.01 7.44
N ALA A 48 -11.07 -5.20 7.70
CA ALA A 48 -10.06 -4.85 6.70
C ALA A 48 -8.95 -5.92 6.67
N ASP A 49 -8.53 -6.32 5.47
CA ASP A 49 -7.51 -7.35 5.29
C ASP A 49 -6.19 -6.95 5.94
N LEU A 50 -5.62 -5.81 5.54
CA LEU A 50 -4.40 -5.27 6.15
C LEU A 50 -4.54 -3.77 6.42
N ILE A 51 -3.90 -3.32 7.50
CA ILE A 51 -3.73 -1.90 7.82
C ILE A 51 -2.28 -1.65 8.20
N THR A 52 -1.67 -0.60 7.67
CA THR A 52 -0.39 -0.10 8.17
C THR A 52 -0.57 1.24 8.89
N ILE A 53 0.19 1.43 9.96
CA ILE A 53 0.25 2.69 10.73
C ILE A 53 1.70 3.16 10.76
N HIS A 54 1.96 4.28 10.12
CA HIS A 54 3.29 4.87 9.98
C HIS A 54 3.34 6.28 10.59
N TYR A 55 4.29 6.51 11.48
CA TYR A 55 4.58 7.86 11.96
C TYR A 55 5.50 8.58 10.97
N ILE A 56 4.99 9.61 10.30
CA ILE A 56 5.72 10.33 9.24
C ILE A 56 6.40 11.61 9.76
N GLY A 57 6.55 11.74 11.09
CA GLY A 57 7.27 12.83 11.73
C GLY A 57 6.38 13.89 12.36
N LYS A 58 6.99 15.05 12.64
CA LYS A 58 6.30 16.22 13.19
C LYS A 58 6.31 17.34 12.17
N LYS A 59 5.19 18.03 12.02
CA LYS A 59 5.10 19.24 11.20
C LYS A 59 4.87 20.44 12.11
N LYS A 60 5.48 21.58 11.77
CA LYS A 60 5.09 22.86 12.39
C LYS A 60 3.62 23.12 12.07
N ASN A 61 2.87 23.61 13.05
CA ASN A 61 1.51 24.04 12.81
C ASN A 61 1.58 25.33 11.99
N ILE A 62 1.20 25.28 10.71
CA ILE A 62 1.26 26.45 9.82
C ILE A 62 0.29 27.54 10.28
N HIS A 63 -0.81 27.15 10.93
CA HIS A 63 -1.80 28.06 11.50
C HIS A 63 -1.45 28.57 12.90
N ASN A 64 -0.42 28.00 13.53
CA ASN A 64 0.14 28.48 14.78
C ASN A 64 1.65 28.17 14.83
N PRO A 65 2.50 29.00 14.18
CA PRO A 65 3.94 28.73 14.04
C PRO A 65 4.69 28.62 15.37
N ASP A 66 4.18 29.28 16.41
CA ASP A 66 4.67 29.27 17.79
C ASP A 66 4.08 28.12 18.62
N GLY A 67 3.11 27.38 18.04
CA GLY A 67 2.45 26.24 18.64
C GLY A 67 3.32 25.00 18.68
N LYS A 68 2.91 24.03 19.52
CA LYS A 68 3.55 22.72 19.57
C LYS A 68 3.47 22.05 18.19
N PRO A 69 4.55 21.38 17.74
CA PRO A 69 4.53 20.69 16.47
C PRO A 69 3.53 19.53 16.50
N ILE A 70 2.80 19.37 15.40
CA ILE A 70 1.76 18.35 15.22
C ILE A 70 2.44 17.05 14.83
N LYS A 71 2.12 15.95 15.52
CA LYS A 71 2.58 14.61 15.12
C LYS A 71 1.72 14.13 13.96
N THR A 72 2.33 13.67 12.88
CA THR A 72 1.59 13.16 11.72
C THR A 72 1.71 11.65 11.62
N ILE A 73 0.58 10.98 11.48
CA ILE A 73 0.45 9.54 11.28
C ILE A 73 -0.21 9.32 9.91
N LEU A 74 0.36 8.43 9.11
CA LEU A 74 -0.26 7.88 7.91
C LEU A 74 -0.81 6.49 8.25
N ILE A 75 -2.10 6.29 7.97
CA ILE A 75 -2.74 4.98 8.04
C ILE A 75 -3.07 4.57 6.61
N THR A 76 -2.59 3.42 6.16
CA THR A 76 -2.97 2.87 4.86
C THR A 76 -3.80 1.62 5.07
N VAL A 77 -5.00 1.59 4.49
CA VAL A 77 -5.89 0.43 4.49
C VAL A 77 -5.69 -0.32 3.18
N TYR A 78 -5.52 -1.63 3.23
CA TYR A 78 -5.36 -2.47 2.05
C TYR A 78 -6.56 -3.42 1.94
N GLU A 79 -7.11 -3.53 0.74
CA GLU A 79 -8.14 -4.50 0.38
C GLU A 79 -7.57 -5.40 -0.73
N LEU A 80 -7.55 -6.70 -0.47
CA LEU A 80 -6.93 -7.70 -1.33
C LEU A 80 -8.02 -8.48 -2.05
N LYS A 81 -7.81 -8.78 -3.33
CA LYS A 81 -8.66 -9.69 -4.09
C LYS A 81 -7.77 -10.68 -4.83
N LYS A 82 -8.13 -11.97 -4.82
CA LYS A 82 -7.49 -12.95 -5.73
C LYS A 82 -7.71 -12.58 -7.21
N GLY A 83 -8.89 -12.02 -7.51
CA GLY A 83 -9.28 -11.66 -8.87
C GLY A 83 -9.14 -10.17 -9.16
N LEU A 84 -9.94 -9.74 -10.13
CA LEU A 84 -10.01 -8.36 -10.57
C LEU A 84 -10.51 -7.47 -9.42
N VAL A 85 -9.90 -6.30 -9.25
CA VAL A 85 -10.46 -5.24 -8.41
C VAL A 85 -11.35 -4.34 -9.25
N GLY A 86 -12.53 -4.05 -8.71
CA GLY A 86 -13.57 -3.29 -9.40
C GLY A 86 -14.26 -2.28 -8.50
N LEU A 87 -15.40 -1.77 -8.95
CA LEU A 87 -16.16 -0.75 -8.21
C LEU A 87 -16.66 -1.26 -6.85
N ALA A 88 -17.01 -2.54 -6.75
CA ALA A 88 -17.42 -3.16 -5.49
C ALA A 88 -16.26 -3.19 -4.47
N THR A 89 -15.08 -3.61 -4.90
CA THR A 89 -13.86 -3.64 -4.08
C THR A 89 -13.45 -2.23 -3.65
N TYR A 90 -13.53 -1.25 -4.56
CA TYR A 90 -13.33 0.16 -4.24
C TYR A 90 -14.29 0.64 -3.15
N GLY A 91 -15.59 0.35 -3.29
CA GLY A 91 -16.61 0.73 -2.30
C GLY A 91 -16.37 0.09 -0.93
N GLN A 92 -15.92 -1.16 -0.91
CA GLN A 92 -15.52 -1.87 0.32
C GLN A 92 -14.34 -1.18 1.01
N LEU A 93 -13.26 -0.90 0.28
CA LEU A 93 -12.09 -0.21 0.81
C LEU A 93 -12.45 1.19 1.33
N HIS A 94 -13.27 1.96 0.60
CA HIS A 94 -13.71 3.28 1.03
C HIS A 94 -14.53 3.23 2.32
N ARG A 95 -15.39 2.20 2.49
CA ARG A 95 -16.11 1.96 3.75
C ARG A 95 -15.13 1.71 4.91
N TYR A 96 -14.08 0.93 4.68
CA TYR A 96 -13.06 0.66 5.70
C TYR A 96 -12.26 1.91 6.08
N MET A 97 -11.84 2.70 5.08
CA MET A 97 -11.18 3.99 5.32
C MET A 97 -12.06 4.92 6.17
N ARG A 98 -13.38 4.92 5.96
CA ARG A 98 -14.30 5.68 6.81
C ARG A 98 -14.38 5.13 8.23
N GLY A 99 -14.39 3.81 8.42
CA GLY A 99 -14.31 3.20 9.74
C GLY A 99 -13.05 3.61 10.50
N VAL A 100 -11.89 3.58 9.84
CA VAL A 100 -10.62 4.06 10.39
C VAL A 100 -10.68 5.55 10.74
N GLN A 101 -11.31 6.36 9.90
CA GLN A 101 -11.47 7.79 10.15
C GLN A 101 -12.28 8.07 11.41
N GLU A 102 -13.39 7.34 11.62
CA GLU A 102 -14.20 7.48 12.84
C GLU A 102 -13.46 7.00 14.09
N LEU A 103 -12.74 5.88 14.03
CA LEU A 103 -11.87 5.42 15.13
C LEU A 103 -10.77 6.43 15.48
N ALA A 104 -10.19 7.09 14.48
CA ALA A 104 -9.17 8.12 14.69
C ALA A 104 -9.76 9.37 15.38
N LYS A 105 -11.00 9.75 15.05
CA LYS A 105 -11.68 10.89 15.69
C LYS A 105 -11.98 10.62 17.17
N THR A 106 -12.54 9.45 17.49
CA THR A 106 -12.85 9.07 18.88
C THR A 106 -11.60 8.99 19.75
N THR A 107 -10.51 8.45 19.20
CA THR A 107 -9.21 8.39 19.90
C THR A 107 -8.63 9.78 20.19
N ARG A 108 -8.84 10.77 19.31
CA ARG A 108 -8.42 12.16 19.56
C ARG A 108 -9.28 12.84 20.62
N ALA A 109 -10.60 12.66 20.57
CA ALA A 109 -11.53 13.24 21.54
C ALA A 109 -11.23 12.79 22.98
N ASN A 110 -10.69 11.57 23.15
CA ASN A 110 -10.40 10.97 24.45
C ASN A 110 -9.01 11.33 25.02
N LYS A 111 -8.18 12.13 24.32
CA LYS A 111 -6.84 12.52 24.82
C LYS A 111 -6.87 13.89 25.52
N SER A 112 -6.99 13.86 26.84
CA SER A 112 -6.86 15.02 27.75
C SER A 112 -5.45 15.64 27.84
N GLY A 113 -4.52 15.30 26.94
CA GLY A 113 -3.08 15.54 27.09
C GLY A 113 -2.43 16.55 26.12
N GLY A 114 -3.20 17.23 25.27
CA GLY A 114 -2.71 18.39 24.49
C GLY A 114 -1.62 18.09 23.45
N VAL A 115 -1.57 16.88 22.89
CA VAL A 115 -0.74 16.57 21.71
C VAL A 115 -1.64 16.49 20.49
N ASP A 116 -1.53 17.48 19.61
CA ASP A 116 -2.20 17.46 18.31
C ASP A 116 -1.60 16.36 17.44
N ILE A 117 -2.45 15.42 17.03
CA ILE A 117 -2.12 14.37 16.09
C ILE A 117 -2.90 14.65 14.81
N GLN A 118 -2.20 14.76 13.69
CA GLN A 118 -2.78 14.72 12.36
C GLN A 118 -2.72 13.28 11.84
N VAL A 119 -3.81 12.82 11.26
CA VAL A 119 -3.96 11.47 10.70
C VAL A 119 -4.31 11.66 9.24
N TRP A 120 -3.51 11.06 8.37
CA TRP A 120 -3.77 10.91 6.94
C TRP A 120 -4.18 9.46 6.70
N ILE A 121 -5.16 9.24 5.84
CA ILE A 121 -5.70 7.92 5.56
C ILE A 121 -5.63 7.70 4.06
N ASN A 122 -4.95 6.63 3.66
CA ASN A 122 -4.87 6.18 2.28
C ASN A 122 -5.55 4.81 2.14
N GLY A 123 -5.97 4.49 0.92
CA GLY A 123 -6.48 3.18 0.54
C GLY A 123 -5.64 2.57 -0.58
N THR A 124 -5.36 1.28 -0.48
CA THR A 124 -4.63 0.52 -1.50
C THR A 124 -5.43 -0.71 -1.91
N LEU A 125 -5.74 -0.85 -3.19
CA LEU A 125 -6.32 -2.08 -3.75
C LEU A 125 -5.20 -2.99 -4.26
N ILE A 126 -5.30 -4.30 -4.03
CA ILE A 126 -4.38 -5.28 -4.60
C ILE A 126 -5.18 -6.41 -5.25
N GLY A 127 -4.98 -6.66 -6.55
CA GLY A 127 -5.62 -7.78 -7.25
C GLY A 127 -4.86 -8.25 -8.47
N ASP A 128 -5.41 -9.20 -9.23
CA ASP A 128 -4.75 -9.75 -10.44
C ASP A 128 -5.00 -8.92 -11.72
N GLY A 129 -5.79 -7.86 -11.60
CA GLY A 129 -6.12 -6.92 -12.66
C GLY A 129 -7.21 -5.93 -12.25
N ILE A 130 -7.63 -5.08 -13.18
CA ILE A 130 -8.74 -4.15 -13.01
C ILE A 130 -9.94 -4.62 -13.83
N GLU A 131 -11.14 -4.57 -13.24
CA GLU A 131 -12.38 -5.05 -13.85
C GLU A 131 -12.79 -4.24 -15.09
N SER A 132 -12.65 -2.91 -15.06
CA SER A 132 -13.13 -2.02 -16.12
C SER A 132 -12.35 -0.70 -16.22
N ILE A 133 -12.52 0.01 -17.33
CA ILE A 133 -11.99 1.38 -17.50
C ILE A 133 -12.55 2.34 -16.44
N ASP A 134 -13.82 2.19 -16.07
CA ASP A 134 -14.47 3.04 -15.06
C ASP A 134 -13.88 2.80 -13.67
N ALA A 135 -13.60 1.53 -13.34
CA ALA A 135 -12.91 1.21 -12.09
C ALA A 135 -11.49 1.78 -12.09
N TRP A 136 -10.76 1.66 -13.21
CA TRP A 136 -9.42 2.22 -13.34
C TRP A 136 -9.41 3.74 -13.18
N ASP A 137 -10.30 4.46 -13.88
CA ASP A 137 -10.38 5.92 -13.83
C ASP A 137 -10.77 6.38 -12.42
N LEU A 138 -11.75 5.74 -11.79
CA LEU A 138 -12.16 6.06 -10.42
C LEU A 138 -11.01 5.86 -9.42
N ILE A 139 -10.32 4.73 -9.49
CA ILE A 139 -9.20 4.40 -8.59
C ILE A 139 -8.06 5.41 -8.77
N THR A 140 -7.65 5.67 -10.01
CA THR A 140 -6.47 6.51 -10.30
C THR A 140 -6.73 8.01 -10.18
N SER A 141 -7.99 8.44 -10.27
CA SER A 141 -8.39 9.84 -10.04
C SER A 141 -8.71 10.17 -8.58
N SER A 142 -8.93 9.15 -7.74
CA SER A 142 -9.27 9.34 -6.33
C SER A 142 -8.04 9.73 -5.48
N PRO A 143 -8.02 10.92 -4.85
CA PRO A 143 -6.90 11.31 -3.98
C PRO A 143 -6.74 10.36 -2.80
N GLY A 144 -5.49 9.97 -2.50
CA GLY A 144 -5.19 9.05 -1.40
C GLY A 144 -5.48 7.58 -1.70
N MET A 145 -5.86 7.25 -2.94
CA MET A 145 -6.02 5.87 -3.40
C MET A 145 -4.82 5.43 -4.24
N SER A 146 -4.48 4.15 -4.14
CA SER A 146 -3.56 3.47 -5.03
C SER A 146 -4.07 2.07 -5.34
N ALA A 147 -3.54 1.48 -6.41
CA ALA A 147 -3.78 0.08 -6.74
C ALA A 147 -2.51 -0.61 -7.21
N TYR A 148 -2.40 -1.90 -6.91
CA TYR A 148 -1.35 -2.77 -7.39
C TYR A 148 -1.97 -3.98 -8.09
N ILE A 149 -1.37 -4.36 -9.22
CA ILE A 149 -1.61 -5.67 -9.83
C ILE A 149 -0.53 -6.62 -9.35
N TYR A 150 -0.93 -7.75 -8.77
CA TYR A 150 0.01 -8.80 -8.40
C TYR A 150 0.13 -9.84 -9.51
N LYS A 151 1.29 -10.50 -9.56
CA LYS A 151 1.50 -11.73 -10.32
C LYS A 151 2.12 -12.79 -9.44
N PHE A 152 1.69 -14.02 -9.65
CA PHE A 152 2.25 -15.20 -8.99
C PHE A 152 2.85 -16.12 -10.04
N GLY A 153 4.16 -16.35 -9.97
CA GLY A 153 4.91 -17.19 -10.91
C GLY A 153 5.95 -18.04 -10.22
N PHE A 154 6.90 -18.58 -10.98
CA PHE A 154 8.00 -19.41 -10.45
C PHE A 154 8.82 -18.66 -9.38
N ASP A 155 9.06 -17.38 -9.59
CA ASP A 155 9.83 -16.54 -8.65
C ASP A 155 8.99 -16.04 -7.46
N GLY A 156 7.73 -16.44 -7.33
CA GLY A 156 6.81 -16.02 -6.29
C GLY A 156 5.96 -14.80 -6.67
N LEU A 157 5.65 -13.95 -5.68
CA LEU A 157 4.82 -12.76 -5.86
C LEU A 157 5.63 -11.56 -6.36
N SER A 158 5.06 -10.84 -7.33
CA SER A 158 5.49 -9.49 -7.71
C SER A 158 4.29 -8.56 -7.85
N PHE A 159 4.53 -7.27 -7.77
CA PHE A 159 3.51 -6.23 -7.72
C PHE A 159 3.89 -5.09 -8.68
N ILE A 160 2.90 -4.56 -9.38
CA ILE A 160 3.05 -3.42 -10.27
C ILE A 160 2.04 -2.37 -9.82
N GLN A 161 2.54 -1.20 -9.44
CA GLN A 161 1.66 -0.07 -9.10
C GLN A 161 0.99 0.45 -10.38
N ILE A 162 -0.32 0.68 -10.29
CA ILE A 162 -1.06 1.32 -11.37
C ILE A 162 -0.86 2.83 -11.27
N GLU A 163 -0.47 3.44 -12.38
CA GLU A 163 -0.36 4.88 -12.54
C GLU A 163 -1.45 5.38 -13.49
N ARG A 164 -1.85 6.65 -13.30
CA ARG A 164 -2.89 7.30 -14.11
C ARG A 164 -2.55 7.34 -15.60
N ASP A 165 -1.26 7.35 -15.95
CA ASP A 165 -0.84 7.44 -17.35
C ASP A 165 -0.75 6.08 -18.04
N HIS A 166 -0.94 4.97 -17.29
CA HIS A 166 -0.73 3.61 -17.77
C HIS A 166 -1.87 2.69 -17.33
N MET A 167 -2.88 2.51 -18.19
CA MET A 167 -3.90 1.50 -17.98
C MET A 167 -3.33 0.10 -18.27
N PRO A 168 -3.30 -0.81 -17.28
CA PRO A 168 -2.92 -2.19 -17.53
C PRO A 168 -4.14 -2.91 -18.11
N THR A 169 -4.31 -2.90 -19.42
CA THR A 169 -5.23 -3.88 -20.04
C THR A 169 -4.57 -5.25 -19.97
N ARG A 170 -5.39 -6.32 -19.97
CA ARG A 170 -4.89 -7.71 -19.95
C ARG A 170 -3.87 -8.01 -21.07
N ALA A 171 -3.93 -7.25 -22.18
CA ALA A 171 -2.98 -7.31 -23.30
C ALA A 171 -1.69 -6.49 -23.08
N ILE A 172 -1.77 -5.33 -22.42
CA ILE A 172 -0.60 -4.48 -22.10
C ILE A 172 0.28 -5.12 -21.00
N ASN A 173 -0.31 -6.00 -20.20
CA ASN A 173 0.35 -6.76 -19.15
C ASN A 173 1.46 -7.70 -19.63
N GLU A 174 1.61 -8.02 -20.92
CA GLU A 174 2.73 -8.86 -21.38
C GLU A 174 3.98 -8.05 -21.74
N ASP A 175 3.82 -6.84 -22.27
CA ASP A 175 4.94 -6.07 -22.82
C ASP A 175 5.59 -5.11 -21.81
N ILE A 176 4.81 -4.50 -20.90
CA ILE A 176 5.38 -3.74 -19.77
C ILE A 176 6.23 -4.68 -18.89
N ILE A 177 5.82 -5.94 -18.78
CA ILE A 177 6.44 -6.91 -17.90
C ILE A 177 7.78 -7.41 -18.42
N LYS A 178 7.91 -7.62 -19.74
CA LYS A 178 9.23 -7.89 -20.34
C LYS A 178 10.24 -6.79 -20.04
N SER A 179 9.79 -5.53 -19.93
CA SER A 179 10.67 -4.39 -19.67
C SER A 179 11.13 -4.25 -18.22
N VAL A 180 10.30 -4.65 -17.25
CA VAL A 180 10.62 -4.63 -15.81
C VAL A 180 11.50 -5.82 -15.43
N ASP A 181 11.18 -7.02 -15.94
CA ASP A 181 12.00 -8.22 -15.74
C ASP A 181 13.42 -8.07 -16.31
N PHE A 182 13.55 -7.36 -17.43
CA PHE A 182 14.85 -7.06 -18.04
C PHE A 182 15.71 -6.15 -17.15
N LYS A 183 15.15 -5.07 -16.61
CA LYS A 183 15.90 -4.12 -15.75
C LYS A 183 16.34 -4.74 -14.43
N ALA A 184 15.50 -5.59 -13.82
CA ALA A 184 15.86 -6.31 -12.60
C ALA A 184 17.01 -7.30 -12.85
N ARG A 185 16.97 -8.03 -13.97
CA ARG A 185 18.03 -8.99 -14.35
C ARG A 185 19.36 -8.31 -14.69
N GLU A 186 19.34 -7.19 -15.42
CA GLU A 186 20.55 -6.44 -15.78
C GLU A 186 21.24 -5.82 -14.56
N PHE A 187 20.44 -5.45 -13.55
CA PHE A 187 20.94 -4.90 -12.29
C PHE A 187 21.58 -5.97 -11.39
N ILE A 188 20.97 -7.15 -11.28
CA ILE A 188 21.47 -8.27 -10.47
C ILE A 188 22.70 -8.94 -11.11
N SER A 189 22.86 -8.89 -12.43
CA SER A 189 23.97 -9.54 -13.12
C SER A 189 25.28 -8.73 -13.15
N THR A 190 25.29 -7.47 -12.70
CA THR A 190 26.44 -6.58 -12.90
C THR A 190 27.00 -5.91 -11.65
N ARG A 191 26.33 -6.00 -10.49
CA ARG A 191 26.80 -5.32 -9.26
C ARG A 191 26.64 -6.16 -8.00
N SER A 192 27.59 -6.02 -7.09
CA SER A 192 27.51 -6.61 -5.77
C SER A 192 26.52 -5.83 -4.88
N ILE A 193 25.88 -6.53 -3.95
CA ILE A 193 24.94 -5.95 -2.96
C ILE A 193 25.54 -4.74 -2.22
N GLY A 194 26.86 -4.71 -2.01
CA GLY A 194 27.56 -3.57 -1.39
C GLY A 194 27.49 -2.28 -2.22
N GLU A 195 27.56 -2.37 -3.54
CA GLU A 195 27.55 -1.20 -4.44
C GLU A 195 26.16 -0.54 -4.53
N TYR A 196 25.09 -1.31 -4.29
CA TYR A 196 23.73 -0.78 -4.22
C TYR A 196 23.49 0.01 -2.93
N ILE A 197 23.99 -0.48 -1.80
CA ILE A 197 23.90 0.20 -0.50
C ILE A 197 24.62 1.56 -0.54
N ASP A 198 25.75 1.65 -1.23
CA ASP A 198 26.51 2.90 -1.37
C ASP A 198 25.88 3.90 -2.35
N PHE A 199 25.12 3.42 -3.35
CA PHE A 199 24.33 4.26 -4.24
C PHE A 199 23.17 4.94 -3.50
N LEU A 200 22.47 4.20 -2.63
CA LEU A 200 21.32 4.71 -1.87
C LEU A 200 21.70 5.72 -0.80
N LYS A 201 22.92 5.67 -0.25
CA LYS A 201 23.42 6.62 0.75
C LYS A 201 23.85 7.98 0.18
N LYS A 202 23.89 8.13 -1.15
CA LYS A 202 24.32 9.36 -1.85
C LYS A 202 23.15 10.21 -2.40
N LYS A 203 21.90 9.85 -2.09
CA LYS A 203 20.70 10.69 -2.31
C LYS A 203 20.17 11.21 -0.98
#